data_AF-A0A3N0AW89-F1
#
_entry.id   AF-A0A3N0AW89-F1
#
_cell.length_a   1.000
_cell.length_b   1.000
_cell.length_c   1.000
_cell.angle_alpha   90.00
_cell.angle_beta   90.00
_cell.angle_gamma   90.00
#
_symmetry.space_group_name_H-M   'P 1'
#
loop_
_entity.id
_entity.type
_entity.pdbx_description
1 polymer ?
#
loop_
_entity_poly.entity_id
_entity_poly.type
_entity_poly.pdbx_seq_one_letter_code
_entity_poly.pdbx_strand_id
1 'polypeptide(L)'
;MRAGSVNLGCVICEEEQMERFGEHARLCCAFDMRDPNMAYRALDFEVVARFGECTRSEDGSILHWNYEWDEGYRELVRCRRCGALLIHQHDERHGFGREDDCMDDWLPVESEEEAVEANRSFARGALQSACATRWLMCTNGTCSYRGPAGGIAAPEGRRDS
;
A
#
# COMPACT_ATOMS: atom_id res chain seq x y z
N MET A 1 20.26 -32.27 -8.24
CA MET A 1 19.44 -31.37 -9.08
C MET A 1 19.55 -29.98 -8.48
N ARG A 2 20.22 -29.05 -9.16
CA ARG A 2 20.41 -27.68 -8.65
C ARG A 2 19.16 -26.86 -8.98
N ALA A 3 18.50 -26.32 -7.95
CA ALA A 3 17.46 -25.33 -8.12
C ALA A 3 18.07 -24.10 -8.80
N GLY A 4 17.64 -23.81 -10.03
CA GLY A 4 17.99 -22.58 -10.72
C GLY A 4 17.34 -21.42 -9.99
N SER A 5 18.15 -20.52 -9.43
CA SER A 5 17.68 -19.24 -8.93
C SER A 5 17.11 -18.45 -10.10
N VAL A 6 15.79 -18.26 -10.13
CA VAL A 6 15.17 -17.32 -11.06
C VAL A 6 15.54 -15.94 -10.56
N ASN A 7 16.52 -15.33 -11.22
CA ASN A 7 16.88 -13.95 -10.99
C ASN A 7 15.73 -13.09 -11.52
N LEU A 8 14.76 -12.76 -10.65
CA LEU A 8 13.67 -11.83 -10.91
C LEU A 8 14.20 -10.39 -10.87
N GLY A 9 15.27 -10.14 -11.63
CA GLY A 9 15.80 -8.80 -11.83
C GLY A 9 14.67 -7.94 -12.36
N CYS A 10 14.27 -6.95 -11.55
CA CYS A 10 13.39 -5.89 -11.99
C CYS A 10 14.18 -5.09 -13.03
N VAL A 11 13.98 -5.37 -14.31
CA VAL A 11 14.74 -4.79 -15.44
C VAL A 11 14.36 -3.31 -15.70
N ILE A 12 13.64 -2.65 -14.79
CA ILE A 12 13.17 -1.28 -15.01
C ILE A 12 13.39 -0.47 -13.73
N CYS A 13 14.65 -0.15 -13.46
CA CYS A 13 15.05 0.97 -12.62
C CYS A 13 16.26 1.66 -13.30
N GLU A 14 16.21 1.81 -14.62
CA GLU A 14 17.19 2.62 -15.35
C GLU A 14 16.95 4.11 -15.01
N GLU A 15 18.04 4.82 -14.74
CA GLU A 15 18.11 6.20 -14.27
C GLU A 15 17.26 7.19 -15.10
N GLU A 16 16.92 6.87 -16.35
CA GLU A 16 16.08 7.69 -17.24
C GLU A 16 14.60 7.83 -16.81
N GLN A 17 14.07 6.94 -15.97
CA GLN A 17 12.71 7.10 -15.43
C GLN A 17 12.63 8.16 -14.32
N MET A 18 13.77 8.61 -13.78
CA MET A 18 13.79 9.64 -12.73
C MET A 18 13.57 11.06 -13.27
N GLU A 19 13.82 11.33 -14.55
CA GLU A 19 13.64 12.68 -15.12
C GLU A 19 12.21 12.96 -15.61
N ARG A 20 11.37 11.93 -15.71
CA ARG A 20 10.02 12.05 -16.31
C ARG A 20 8.89 12.25 -15.31
N PHE A 21 9.16 12.03 -14.02
CA PHE A 21 8.24 12.30 -12.92
C PHE A 21 8.85 13.41 -12.06
N GLY A 22 8.63 14.66 -12.47
CA GLY A 22 9.00 15.80 -11.63
C GLY A 22 8.35 15.66 -10.25
N GLU A 23 9.11 15.93 -9.18
CA GLU A 23 8.69 16.18 -7.78
C GLU A 23 7.32 15.63 -7.32
N HIS A 24 7.02 14.37 -7.65
CA HIS A 24 5.80 13.66 -7.27
C HIS A 24 6.21 12.33 -6.65
N ALA A 25 5.52 11.90 -5.59
CA ALA A 25 5.78 10.67 -4.85
C ALA A 25 6.31 9.57 -5.77
N ARG A 26 7.53 9.09 -5.51
CA ARG A 26 8.03 7.93 -6.24
C ARG A 26 7.16 6.74 -5.86
N LEU A 27 6.25 6.36 -6.74
CA LEU A 27 5.45 5.16 -6.54
C LEU A 27 6.38 3.96 -6.35
N CYS A 28 6.04 3.07 -5.43
CA CYS A 28 6.83 1.89 -5.18
C CYS A 28 6.98 1.09 -6.49
N CYS A 29 8.20 0.65 -6.82
CA CYS A 29 8.47 -0.14 -8.03
C CYS A 29 7.63 -1.43 -8.14
N ALA A 30 7.08 -1.92 -7.02
CA ALA A 30 6.14 -3.04 -7.04
C ALA A 30 4.79 -2.68 -7.69
N PHE A 31 4.40 -1.40 -7.67
CA PHE A 31 3.11 -0.95 -8.20
C PHE A 31 3.14 -0.75 -9.72
N ASP A 32 4.33 -0.72 -10.32
CA ASP A 32 4.55 -0.78 -11.76
C ASP A 32 4.24 -2.17 -12.34
N MET A 33 4.18 -3.19 -11.49
CA MET A 33 3.81 -4.53 -11.92
C MET A 33 2.34 -4.55 -12.38
N ARG A 34 2.07 -5.31 -13.45
CA ARG A 34 0.70 -5.45 -13.97
C ARG A 34 -0.14 -6.38 -13.10
N ASP A 35 0.47 -7.45 -12.58
CA ASP A 35 -0.18 -8.44 -11.72
C ASP A 35 -0.09 -8.01 -10.25
N PRO A 36 -1.22 -7.73 -9.57
CA PRO A 36 -1.23 -7.33 -8.16
C PRO A 36 -0.70 -8.41 -7.21
N ASN A 37 -0.84 -9.69 -7.53
CA ASN A 37 -0.32 -10.77 -6.67
C ASN A 37 1.20 -10.87 -6.80
N MET A 38 1.73 -10.65 -8.00
CA MET A 38 3.18 -10.55 -8.21
C MET A 38 3.75 -9.32 -7.50
N ALA A 39 3.06 -8.18 -7.59
CA ALA A 39 3.41 -6.96 -6.86
C ALA A 39 3.52 -7.24 -5.36
N TYR A 40 2.49 -7.83 -4.76
CA TYR A 40 2.46 -8.19 -3.35
C TYR A 40 3.65 -9.08 -2.94
N ARG A 41 3.99 -10.08 -3.75
CA ARG A 41 5.15 -10.95 -3.46
C ARG A 41 6.50 -10.27 -3.64
N ALA A 42 6.56 -9.19 -4.41
CA ALA A 42 7.78 -8.43 -4.67
C ALA A 42 8.01 -7.30 -3.67
N LEU A 43 7.01 -7.00 -2.84
CA LEU A 43 7.08 -6.07 -1.73
C LEU A 43 8.17 -6.50 -0.73
N ASP A 44 9.08 -5.59 -0.43
CA ASP A 44 10.20 -5.77 0.50
C ASP A 44 10.48 -4.43 1.17
N PHE A 45 10.31 -4.38 2.50
CA PHE A 45 10.26 -3.13 3.24
C PHE A 45 10.96 -3.20 4.59
N GLU A 46 11.22 -2.01 5.11
CA GLU A 46 11.52 -1.76 6.51
C GLU A 46 10.42 -0.91 7.14
N VAL A 47 10.13 -1.15 8.42
CA VAL A 47 9.20 -0.32 9.19
C VAL A 47 9.93 0.97 9.61
N VAL A 48 9.37 2.11 9.25
CA VAL A 48 9.86 3.45 9.64
C VAL A 48 9.19 3.89 10.92
N ALA A 49 7.86 3.76 11.01
CA ALA A 49 7.09 4.12 12.19
C ALA A 49 5.87 3.21 12.34
N ARG A 50 5.50 2.92 13.59
CA ARG A 50 4.23 2.25 13.90
C ARG A 50 3.25 3.27 14.45
N PHE A 51 2.06 3.31 13.90
CA PHE A 51 0.98 4.11 14.43
C PHE A 51 0.29 3.33 15.54
N GLY A 52 -0.04 4.01 16.64
CA GLY A 52 -0.63 3.37 17.82
C GLY A 52 -2.02 2.78 17.56
N GLU A 53 -2.51 1.98 18.51
CA GLU A 53 -3.85 1.37 18.52
C GLU A 53 -4.98 2.41 18.31
N CYS A 54 -4.85 3.56 18.98
CA CYS A 54 -5.72 4.71 18.78
C CYS A 54 -4.88 5.95 18.51
N THR A 55 -5.40 6.83 17.65
CA THR A 55 -4.86 8.16 17.51
C THR A 55 -5.50 9.03 18.59
N ARG A 56 -4.67 9.76 19.35
CA ARG A 56 -5.12 10.67 20.40
C ARG A 56 -4.80 12.12 20.06
N SER A 57 -5.67 13.03 20.50
CA SER A 57 -5.49 14.47 20.46
C SER A 57 -4.41 14.91 21.48
N GLU A 58 -3.97 16.17 21.42
CA GLU A 58 -3.01 16.74 22.38
C GLU A 58 -3.50 16.69 23.84
N ASP A 59 -4.83 16.75 24.06
CA ASP A 59 -5.45 16.65 25.39
C ASP A 59 -5.64 15.19 25.89
N GLY A 60 -5.20 14.20 25.11
CA GLY A 60 -5.29 12.78 25.43
C GLY A 60 -6.62 12.11 25.07
N SER A 61 -7.60 12.85 24.55
CA SER A 61 -8.84 12.30 24.00
C SER A 61 -8.57 11.46 22.74
N ILE A 62 -9.44 10.50 22.44
CA ILE A 62 -9.30 9.62 21.27
C ILE A 62 -9.90 10.32 20.04
N LEU A 63 -9.10 10.50 18.99
CA LEU A 63 -9.56 11.00 17.68
C LEU A 63 -10.28 9.90 16.91
N HIS A 64 -9.61 8.76 16.72
CA HIS A 64 -10.19 7.56 16.12
C HIS A 64 -9.36 6.32 16.47
N TRP A 65 -9.97 5.15 16.32
CA TRP A 65 -9.32 3.85 16.45
C TRP A 65 -8.80 3.41 15.08
N ASN A 66 -7.57 2.90 15.05
CA ASN A 66 -6.96 2.45 13.79
C ASN A 66 -7.48 1.07 13.35
N TYR A 67 -8.14 0.34 14.24
CA TYR A 67 -8.77 -0.95 13.99
C TYR A 67 -10.28 -0.86 14.28
N GLU A 68 -11.10 -1.35 13.35
CA GLU A 68 -12.54 -1.52 13.55
C GLU A 68 -12.89 -2.93 14.04
N TRP A 69 -11.92 -3.86 14.01
CA TRP A 69 -12.06 -5.29 14.32
C TRP A 69 -11.02 -5.74 15.35
N ASP A 70 -11.07 -7.01 15.73
CA ASP A 70 -10.34 -7.56 16.88
C ASP A 70 -8.81 -7.39 16.77
N GLU A 71 -8.24 -7.53 15.57
CA GLU A 71 -6.79 -7.41 15.35
C GLU A 71 -6.49 -6.56 14.12
N GLY A 72 -5.62 -5.56 14.25
CA GLY A 72 -5.25 -4.67 13.15
C GLY A 72 -4.18 -3.67 13.54
N TYR A 73 -3.44 -3.19 12.54
CA TYR A 73 -2.40 -2.18 12.76
C TYR A 73 -2.18 -1.32 11.52
N ARG A 74 -1.55 -0.17 11.75
CA ARG A 74 -1.07 0.72 10.69
C ARG A 74 0.37 1.11 10.95
N GLU A 75 1.17 1.09 9.90
CA GLU A 75 2.58 1.44 9.97
C GLU A 75 3.01 2.20 8.71
N LEU A 76 3.97 3.08 8.87
CA LEU A 76 4.71 3.67 7.77
C LEU A 76 5.89 2.74 7.47
N VAL A 77 5.96 2.28 6.23
CA VAL A 77 7.05 1.42 5.74
C VAL A 77 7.77 2.10 4.59
N ARG A 78 9.04 1.72 4.41
CA ARG A 78 9.88 2.16 3.30
C ARG A 78 10.31 0.96 2.47
N CYS A 79 10.10 1.03 1.17
CA CYS A 79 10.59 0.01 0.24
C CYS A 79 12.11 -0.02 0.21
N ARG A 80 12.71 -1.17 0.52
CA ARG A 80 14.17 -1.34 0.53
C ARG A 80 14.81 -1.22 -0.86
N ARG A 81 14.02 -1.38 -1.92
CA ARG A 81 14.50 -1.36 -3.31
C ARG A 81 14.51 0.05 -3.91
N CYS A 82 13.40 0.77 -3.77
CA CYS A 82 13.22 2.06 -4.44
C CYS A 82 13.12 3.25 -3.47
N GLY A 83 13.11 3.01 -2.16
CA GLY A 83 12.98 4.05 -1.13
C GLY A 83 11.58 4.65 -0.99
N ALA A 84 10.60 4.19 -1.77
CA ALA A 84 9.23 4.68 -1.70
C ALA A 84 8.62 4.44 -0.31
N LEU A 85 7.89 5.43 0.19
CA LEU A 85 7.13 5.33 1.43
C LEU A 85 5.72 4.83 1.15
N LEU A 86 5.23 3.94 2.01
CA LEU A 86 3.89 3.40 1.95
C LEU A 86 3.30 3.38 3.37
N ILE A 87 2.01 3.67 3.48
CA ILE A 87 1.21 3.23 4.63
C ILE A 87 0.83 1.78 4.38
N HIS A 88 1.24 0.90 5.28
CA HIS A 88 0.73 -0.46 5.38
C HIS A 88 -0.34 -0.51 6.46
N GLN A 89 -1.53 -0.97 6.08
CA GLN A 89 -2.66 -1.13 6.97
C GLN A 89 -3.14 -2.58 6.91
N HIS A 90 -3.06 -3.26 8.05
CA HIS A 90 -3.50 -4.63 8.21
C HIS A 90 -4.74 -4.69 9.10
N ASP A 91 -5.67 -5.57 8.76
CA ASP A 91 -6.92 -5.76 9.47
C ASP A 91 -7.38 -7.23 9.37
N GLU A 92 -7.77 -7.82 10.50
CA GLU A 92 -8.30 -9.17 10.60
C GLU A 92 -9.71 -9.14 11.19
N ARG A 93 -10.64 -9.71 10.42
CA ARG A 93 -12.03 -9.83 10.84
C ARG A 93 -12.37 -11.28 11.14
N HIS A 94 -12.53 -11.58 12.42
CA HIS A 94 -13.10 -12.85 12.87
C HIS A 94 -14.62 -12.88 12.63
N GLY A 95 -15.06 -13.66 11.65
CA GLY A 95 -16.48 -13.94 11.46
C GLY A 95 -16.97 -14.98 12.46
N PHE A 96 -18.12 -14.74 13.12
CA PHE A 96 -18.78 -15.80 13.92
C PHE A 96 -19.16 -17.00 13.02
N GLY A 97 -18.27 -17.99 12.92
CA GLY A 97 -18.46 -19.22 12.14
C GLY A 97 -18.11 -19.14 10.64
N ARG A 98 -17.31 -18.17 10.21
CA ARG A 98 -16.73 -18.11 8.85
C ARG A 98 -15.20 -17.99 8.92
N GLU A 99 -14.51 -18.27 7.81
CA GLU A 99 -13.08 -18.01 7.68
C GLU A 99 -12.79 -16.53 7.96
N ASP A 100 -11.66 -16.27 8.64
CA ASP A 100 -11.22 -14.93 9.00
C ASP A 100 -10.89 -14.15 7.72
N ASP A 101 -11.41 -12.91 7.63
CA ASP A 101 -11.08 -12.02 6.52
C ASP A 101 -9.86 -11.19 6.92
N CYS A 102 -8.69 -11.53 6.39
CA CYS A 102 -7.47 -10.75 6.53
C CYS A 102 -7.34 -9.78 5.34
N MET A 103 -7.12 -8.49 5.63
CA MET A 103 -6.95 -7.45 4.63
C MET A 103 -5.69 -6.64 4.83
N ASP A 104 -4.90 -6.52 3.77
CA ASP A 104 -3.71 -5.66 3.70
C ASP A 104 -3.91 -4.57 2.65
N ASP A 105 -3.86 -3.30 3.07
CA ASP A 105 -3.77 -2.16 2.17
C ASP A 105 -2.36 -1.57 2.18
N TRP A 106 -1.85 -1.26 0.99
CA TRP A 106 -0.54 -0.64 0.77
C TRP A 106 -0.73 0.66 0.01
N LEU A 107 -0.78 1.78 0.72
CA LEU A 107 -1.09 3.09 0.16
C LEU A 107 0.18 3.92 -0.01
N PRO A 108 0.45 4.49 -1.19
CA PRO A 108 1.63 5.33 -1.38
C PRO A 108 1.45 6.69 -0.69
N VAL A 109 2.56 7.21 -0.16
CA VAL A 109 2.67 8.55 0.42
C VAL A 109 3.97 9.20 -0.04
N GLU A 110 3.98 10.52 -0.15
CA GLU A 110 5.09 11.34 -0.61
C GLU A 110 6.10 11.62 0.51
N SER A 111 5.64 11.67 1.76
CA SER A 111 6.50 11.99 2.91
C SER A 111 6.04 11.33 4.22
N GLU A 112 6.91 11.39 5.24
CA GLU A 112 6.58 10.95 6.59
C GLU A 112 5.51 11.87 7.21
N GLU A 113 5.54 13.17 6.92
CA GLU A 113 4.54 14.14 7.37
C GLU A 113 3.16 13.84 6.78
N GLU A 114 3.08 13.49 5.50
CA GLU A 114 1.83 13.07 4.88
C GLU A 114 1.31 11.79 5.54
N ALA A 115 2.20 10.82 5.82
CA ALA A 115 1.79 9.59 6.49
C ALA A 115 1.22 9.85 7.90
N VAL A 116 1.87 10.73 8.67
CA VAL A 116 1.41 11.14 9.99
C VAL A 116 0.07 11.87 9.90
N GLU A 117 -0.08 12.79 8.95
CA GLU A 117 -1.30 13.55 8.74
C GLU A 117 -2.45 12.65 8.30
N ALA A 118 -2.20 11.76 7.33
CA ALA A 118 -3.15 10.77 6.87
C ALA A 118 -3.59 9.84 8.03
N ASN A 119 -2.64 9.42 8.87
CA ASN A 119 -2.97 8.65 10.06
C ASN A 119 -3.81 9.44 11.07
N ARG A 120 -3.56 10.74 11.25
CA ARG A 120 -4.34 11.60 12.15
C ARG A 120 -5.74 11.88 11.62
N SER A 121 -5.86 12.14 10.33
CA SER A 121 -7.06 12.62 9.68
C SER A 121 -8.05 11.52 9.29
N PHE A 122 -7.59 10.28 9.09
CA PHE A 122 -8.44 9.23 8.56
C PHE A 122 -8.48 7.96 9.40
N ALA A 123 -9.72 7.58 9.76
CA ALA A 123 -10.05 6.21 10.12
C ALA A 123 -9.88 5.28 8.90
N ARG A 124 -9.80 3.98 9.17
CA ARG A 124 -9.48 2.91 8.19
C ARG A 124 -10.14 3.09 6.81
N GLY A 125 -11.48 3.01 6.73
CA GLY A 125 -12.20 3.08 5.45
C GLY A 125 -12.16 4.46 4.77
N ALA A 126 -11.88 5.50 5.54
CA ALA A 126 -11.76 6.86 5.02
C ALA A 126 -10.40 7.08 4.33
N LEU A 127 -9.33 6.44 4.82
CA LEU A 127 -7.98 6.59 4.26
C LEU A 127 -7.90 6.05 2.82
N GLN A 128 -8.46 4.86 2.58
CA GLN A 128 -8.54 4.28 1.23
C GLN A 128 -9.31 5.20 0.28
N SER A 129 -10.41 5.79 0.76
CA SER A 129 -11.26 6.70 -0.02
C SER A 129 -10.58 8.03 -0.33
N ALA A 130 -9.67 8.48 0.54
CA ALA A 130 -8.87 9.69 0.37
C ALA A 130 -7.62 9.47 -0.47
N CYS A 131 -7.22 8.21 -0.71
CA CYS A 131 -6.04 7.90 -1.50
C CYS A 131 -6.27 8.28 -2.97
N ALA A 132 -5.61 9.36 -3.38
CA ALA A 132 -5.72 9.91 -4.74
C ALA A 132 -4.96 9.07 -5.78
N THR A 133 -4.15 8.10 -5.35
CA THR A 133 -3.24 7.34 -6.21
C THR A 133 -3.61 5.87 -6.19
N ARG A 134 -3.18 5.11 -7.21
CA ARG A 134 -3.35 3.66 -7.25
C ARG A 134 -2.67 3.00 -6.04
N TRP A 135 -3.39 2.10 -5.36
CA TRP A 135 -2.87 1.34 -4.23
C TRP A 135 -3.11 -0.15 -4.42
N LEU A 136 -2.42 -0.97 -3.62
CA LEU A 136 -2.57 -2.41 -3.61
C LEU A 136 -3.41 -2.83 -2.40
N MET A 137 -4.44 -3.63 -2.64
CA MET A 137 -5.29 -4.21 -1.61
C MET A 137 -5.24 -5.72 -1.75
N CYS A 138 -5.00 -6.45 -0.66
CA CYS A 138 -5.04 -7.90 -0.61
C CYS A 138 -6.08 -8.35 0.41
N THR A 139 -6.93 -9.32 0.03
CA THR A 139 -7.91 -9.95 0.91
C THR A 139 -7.74 -11.45 0.81
N ASN A 140 -7.49 -12.13 1.94
CA ASN A 140 -7.29 -13.58 2.01
C ASN A 140 -6.30 -14.09 0.96
N GLY A 141 -5.18 -13.37 0.80
CA GLY A 141 -4.11 -13.70 -0.16
C GLY A 141 -4.41 -13.39 -1.63
N THR A 142 -5.57 -12.83 -1.96
CA THR A 142 -5.90 -12.37 -3.31
C THR A 142 -5.77 -10.86 -3.41
N CYS A 143 -4.88 -10.40 -4.29
CA CYS A 143 -4.57 -8.98 -4.42
C CYS A 143 -5.23 -8.34 -5.64
N SER A 144 -5.54 -7.05 -5.51
CA SER A 144 -6.11 -6.20 -6.57
C SER A 144 -5.56 -4.79 -6.46
N TYR A 145 -5.41 -4.14 -7.60
CA TYR A 145 -5.16 -2.70 -7.60
C TYR A 145 -6.47 -1.95 -7.44
N ARG A 146 -6.42 -0.91 -6.63
CA ARG A 146 -7.48 0.06 -6.44
C ARG A 146 -6.98 1.43 -6.86
N GLY A 147 -7.88 2.38 -7.05
CA GLY A 147 -7.56 3.75 -7.41
C GLY A 147 -8.67 4.68 -6.91
N PRO A 148 -8.47 6.00 -7.04
CA PRO A 148 -9.44 6.99 -6.58
C PRO A 148 -10.84 6.65 -7.11
N ALA A 149 -11.87 6.91 -6.29
CA ALA A 149 -13.26 6.66 -6.63
C ALA A 149 -13.66 7.52 -7.85
N GLY A 150 -13.41 6.97 -9.04
CA GLY A 150 -13.40 7.69 -10.31
C GLY A 150 -12.54 6.92 -11.30
N GLY A 151 -13.04 5.76 -11.70
CA GLY A 151 -12.30 4.77 -12.49
C GLY A 151 -11.61 5.37 -13.72
N ILE A 152 -10.30 5.22 -13.77
CA ILE A 152 -9.58 5.24 -15.04
C ILE A 152 -9.54 3.79 -15.51
N ALA A 153 -10.33 3.52 -16.53
CA ALA A 153 -10.27 2.27 -17.29
C ALA A 153 -8.80 1.96 -17.61
N ALA A 154 -8.41 0.69 -17.43
CA ALA A 154 -7.14 0.20 -17.94
C ALA A 154 -6.97 0.69 -19.38
N PRO A 155 -5.80 1.21 -19.79
CA PRO A 155 -5.59 1.56 -21.18
C PRO A 155 -5.84 0.31 -22.01
N GLU A 156 -6.93 0.31 -22.78
CA GLU A 156 -7.17 -0.71 -23.77
C GLU A 156 -5.97 -0.66 -24.71
N GLY A 157 -5.21 -1.75 -24.72
CA GLY A 157 -4.04 -1.88 -25.57
C GLY A 157 -4.43 -1.54 -27.00
N ARG A 158 -3.62 -0.69 -27.64
CA ARG A 158 -3.59 -0.60 -29.10
C ARG A 158 -3.54 -2.02 -29.65
N ARG A 159 -4.61 -2.43 -30.34
CA ARG A 159 -4.52 -3.52 -31.30
C ARG A 159 -3.81 -2.94 -32.50
N ASP A 160 -2.50 -3.16 -32.56
CA ASP A 160 -1.80 -3.16 -33.84
C ASP A 160 -2.12 -4.50 -34.51
N SER A 161 -3.01 -4.49 -35.50
CA SER A 161 -3.07 -5.34 -36.70
C SER A 161 -4.44 -5.19 -37.37
#